data_AF-A0A2V5TFT5-F1
#
_entry.id   AF-A0A2V5TFT5-F1
#
_cell.length_a   1.000
_cell.length_b   1.000
_cell.length_c   1.000
_cell.angle_alpha   90.00
_cell.angle_beta   90.00
_cell.angle_gamma   90.00
#
_symmetry.space_group_name_H-M   'P 1'
#
loop_
_entity.id
_entity.type
_entity.pdbx_description
1 polymer ?
#
loop_
_entity_poly.entity_id
_entity_poly.type
_entity_poly.pdbx_seq_one_letter_code
_entity_poly.pdbx_strand_id
1 'polypeptide(L)' 'GAWDGDPDRHIISYQTAIAQTLLGHKLGEVISLNTDHDTTQFAIVSINPVPPDKTESTAAVRETPAIEVAISE' A
#
# COMPACT_ATOMS: atom_id res chain seq x y z
N GLY A 1 -1.39 2.42 0.96
CA GLY A 1 -0.70 3.22 1.99
C GLY A 1 0.59 2.54 2.42
N ALA A 2 1.33 3.13 3.36
CA ALA A 2 2.61 2.59 3.83
C ALA A 2 2.50 1.20 4.46
N TRP A 3 1.33 0.89 5.03
CA TRP A 3 1.04 -0.35 5.78
C TRP A 3 0.01 -1.26 5.11
N ASP A 4 -0.49 -0.90 3.92
CA ASP A 4 -1.59 -1.63 3.26
C ASP A 4 -1.09 -2.80 2.40
N GLY A 5 0.03 -3.43 2.76
CA GLY A 5 0.52 -4.60 2.07
C GLY A 5 -0.35 -5.81 2.42
N ASP A 6 -0.91 -6.47 1.40
CA ASP A 6 -1.74 -7.65 1.56
C ASP A 6 -1.44 -8.62 0.40
N PRO A 7 -0.60 -9.64 0.61
CA PRO A 7 -0.21 -10.58 -0.45
C PRO A 7 -1.39 -11.44 -0.93
N ASP A 8 -2.35 -11.75 -0.07
CA ASP A 8 -3.54 -12.55 -0.41
C ASP A 8 -4.46 -11.77 -1.37
N ARG A 9 -4.47 -10.43 -1.26
CA ARG A 9 -5.18 -9.52 -2.18
C ARG A 9 -4.31 -9.00 -3.32
N HIS A 10 -3.08 -9.48 -3.46
CA HIS A 10 -2.09 -9.00 -4.43
C HIS A 10 -1.78 -7.49 -4.32
N ILE A 11 -1.80 -6.96 -3.10
CA ILE A 11 -1.48 -5.56 -2.80
C ILE A 11 -0.06 -5.49 -2.21
N ILE A 12 0.80 -4.71 -2.86
CA ILE A 12 2.12 -4.38 -2.33
C ILE A 12 2.11 -3.01 -1.65
N SER A 13 2.83 -2.89 -0.53
CA SER A 13 2.98 -1.60 0.14
C SER A 13 3.71 -0.61 -0.76
N TYR A 14 3.28 0.65 -0.71
CA TYR A 14 3.91 1.74 -1.45
C TYR A 14 5.40 1.88 -1.13
N GLN A 15 5.81 1.57 0.10
CA GLN A 15 7.20 1.68 0.55
C GLN A 15 8.13 0.58 0.01
N THR A 16 7.60 -0.45 -0.66
CA THR A 16 8.45 -1.49 -1.25
C THR A 16 9.30 -0.92 -2.38
N ALA A 17 10.52 -1.44 -2.57
CA ALA A 17 11.40 -1.04 -3.67
C ALA A 17 10.69 -1.18 -5.03
N ILE A 18 9.92 -2.26 -5.20
CA ILE A 18 9.14 -2.53 -6.40
C ILE A 18 8.07 -1.45 -6.65
N ALA A 19 7.29 -1.09 -5.62
CA ALA A 19 6.28 -0.06 -5.75
C ALA A 19 6.89 1.32 -6.04
N GLN A 20 8.02 1.65 -5.42
CA GLN A 20 8.75 2.89 -5.70
C GLN A 20 9.26 2.93 -7.15
N THR A 21 9.82 1.83 -7.66
CA THR A 21 10.31 1.75 -9.04
C THR A 21 9.19 1.84 -10.08
N LEU A 22 7.96 1.47 -9.74
CA LEU A 22 6.82 1.59 -10.65
C LEU A 22 6.20 2.99 -10.67
N LEU A 23 6.45 3.81 -9.66
CA LEU A 23 5.81 5.11 -9.51
C LEU A 23 6.27 6.09 -10.59
N GLY A 24 5.32 6.74 -11.26
CA GLY A 24 5.59 7.74 -12.30
C GLY A 24 5.94 7.17 -13.68
N HIS A 25 6.09 5.85 -13.79
CA HIS A 25 6.34 5.16 -15.05
C HIS A 25 5.04 4.90 -15.83
N LYS A 26 5.19 4.75 -17.15
CA LYS A 26 4.07 4.60 -18.09
C LYS A 26 4.00 3.21 -18.70
N LEU A 27 2.84 2.89 -19.25
CA LEU A 27 2.63 1.68 -20.06
C LEU A 27 3.68 1.58 -21.16
N GLY A 28 4.28 0.40 -21.32
CA GLY A 28 5.30 0.11 -22.32
C GLY A 28 6.73 0.49 -21.92
N GLU A 29 6.93 1.17 -20.79
CA GLU A 29 8.28 1.44 -20.29
C GLU A 29 8.93 0.20 -19.69
N VAL A 30 10.25 0.12 -19.83
CA VAL A 30 11.07 -0.92 -19.21
C VAL A 30 11.76 -0.34 -17.98
N ILE A 31 11.54 -0.96 -16.83
CA ILE A 31 12.14 -0.61 -15.55
C ILE A 31 13.19 -1.64 -15.15
N SER A 32 14.24 -1.17 -14.48
CA SER A 32 15.24 -2.04 -13.87
C SER A 32 14.90 -2.25 -12.40
N LEU A 33 14.72 -3.51 -12.01
CA LEU A 33 14.42 -3.91 -10.65
C LEU A 33 15.65 -4.56 -10.03
N ASN A 34 16.13 -3.98 -8.93
CA ASN A 34 17.24 -4.56 -8.17
C ASN A 34 16.67 -5.55 -7.16
N THR A 35 17.16 -6.78 -7.21
CA THR A 35 16.95 -7.80 -6.17
C THR A 35 18.25 -7.97 -5.38
N ASP A 36 18.20 -8.66 -4.24
CA ASP A 36 19.40 -8.96 -3.43
C ASP A 36 20.51 -9.67 -4.22
N HIS A 37 20.14 -10.39 -5.28
CA HIS A 37 21.08 -11.20 -6.07
C HIS A 37 21.47 -10.55 -7.38
N ASP A 38 20.54 -9.88 -8.08
CA ASP A 38 20.76 -9.36 -9.43
C ASP A 38 19.84 -8.18 -9.79
N THR A 39 20.23 -7.41 -10.80
CA THR A 39 19.39 -6.41 -11.46
C THR A 39 18.71 -7.03 -12.69
N THR A 40 17.38 -7.02 -12.71
CA THR A 40 16.58 -7.58 -13.82
C THR A 40 15.67 -6.51 -14.44
N GLN A 41 15.49 -6.55 -15.76
CA GLN A 41 14.63 -5.60 -16.48
C GLN A 41 13.23 -6.17 -16.72
N PHE A 42 12.21 -5.34 -16.51
CA PHE A 42 10.80 -5.69 -16.69
C PHE A 42 10.06 -4.61 -17.48
N ALA A 43 9.19 -5.02 -18.41
CA ALA A 43 8.32 -4.10 -19.13
C ALA A 43 6.95 -3.96 -18.45
N ILE A 44 6.43 -2.74 -18.36
CA ILE A 44 5.08 -2.47 -17.87
C ILE A 44 4.08 -2.79 -18.98
N VAL A 45 3.53 -4.00 -18.96
CA VAL A 45 2.62 -4.49 -20.01
C VAL A 45 1.18 -3.97 -19.88
N SER A 46 0.74 -3.61 -18.67
CA SER A 46 -0.63 -3.15 -18.39
C SER A 46 -0.71 -2.35 -17.08
N ILE A 47 -1.60 -1.36 -17.03
CA ILE A 47 -1.94 -0.61 -15.81
C ILE A 47 -3.46 -0.55 -15.74
N ASN A 48 -4.05 -1.15 -14.71
CA ASN A 48 -5.48 -1.17 -14.49
C ASN A 48 -5.81 -0.46 -13.17
N PRO A 49 -6.77 0.48 -13.16
CA PRO A 49 -7.22 1.08 -11.93
C PRO A 49 -7.84 0.00 -11.04
N VAL A 50 -7.41 -0.06 -9.79
CA VAL A 50 -8.03 -0.94 -8.79
C VAL A 50 -9.47 -0.43 -8.57
N PRO A 51 -10.49 -1.29 -8.64
CA PRO A 51 -11.86 -0.92 -8.30
C PRO A 51 -11.90 -0.30 -6.89
N PRO A 52 -12.78 0.67 -6.63
CA PRO A 52 -12.91 1.24 -5.29
C PRO A 52 -13.15 0.11 -4.30
N ASP A 53 -12.39 0.13 -3.20
CA ASP A 53 -12.47 -0.89 -2.17
C ASP A 53 -13.91 -0.94 -1.65
N LYS A 54 -14.51 -2.14 -1.61
CA LYS A 54 -15.77 -2.32 -0.88
C LYS A 54 -15.41 -2.30 0.58
N THR A 55 -15.41 -1.12 1.18
CA THR A 55 -15.35 -0.93 2.61
C THR A 55 -16.57 -1.61 3.24
N GLU A 56 -16.45 -2.89 3.60
CA GLU A 56 -17.16 -3.40 4.76
C GLU A 56 -16.58 -2.66 5.97
N SER A 57 -17.20 -1.52 6.22
CA SER A 57 -17.09 -0.64 7.35
C SER A 57 -16.41 -1.27 8.58
N THR A 58 -15.10 -1.08 8.68
CA THR A 58 -14.45 -0.93 9.98
C THR A 58 -14.86 0.46 10.53
N ALA A 59 -16.15 0.60 10.84
CA ALA A 59 -16.65 1.60 11.79
C ALA A 59 -16.78 0.97 13.19
N ALA A 60 -15.88 0.03 13.51
CA ALA A 60 -15.79 -0.62 14.82
C ALA A 60 -14.42 -0.46 15.47
N VAL A 61 -13.58 0.49 15.01
CA VAL A 61 -12.55 1.06 15.90
C VAL A 61 -13.28 2.01 16.83
N ARG A 62 -13.78 1.43 17.91
CA ARG A 62 -14.47 2.09 19.00
C ARG A 62 -13.63 3.29 19.44
N GLU A 63 -14.26 4.46 19.39
CA GLU A 63 -13.92 5.60 20.22
C GLU A 63 -13.62 5.09 21.63
N THR A 64 -12.36 5.17 22.07
CA THR A 64 -12.10 5.25 23.51
C THR A 64 -12.65 6.61 23.95
N PRO A 65 -13.71 6.68 24.77
CA PRO A 65 -14.05 7.93 25.40
C PRO A 65 -12.87 8.30 26.30
N ALA A 66 -12.29 9.47 26.06
CA ALA A 66 -11.44 10.13 27.04
C ALA A 66 -12.30 10.37 28.28
N ILE A 67 -12.29 9.43 29.22
CA ILE A 67 -12.83 9.66 30.55
C ILE A 67 -11.85 10.60 31.26
N GLU A 68 -12.24 11.87 31.26
CA GLU A 68 -11.77 12.91 32.16
C GLU A 68 -11.80 12.38 33.60
N VAL A 69 -10.62 12.03 34.14
CA VAL A 69 -10.45 11.82 35.58
C VAL A 69 -10.13 13.17 36.18
N ALA A 70 -11.18 13.95 36.43
CA ALA A 70 -11.16 14.97 37.47
C ALA A 70 -11.21 14.25 38.82
N ILE A 71 -10.08 14.21 39.54
CA ILE A 71 -10.09 14.02 40.99
C ILE A 71 -9.87 15.39 41.64
N SER A 72 -10.96 15.94 42.15
CA SER A 72 -10.96 16.98 43.18
C SER A 72 -10.93 16.30 44.54
N GLU A 73 -9.94 16.63 45.37
CA GLU A 73 -10.12 17.08 46.76
C GLU A 73 -8.95 18.00 47.13
#